data_AF-A0A3S0F2A9-F1
#
_entry.id   AF-A0A3S0F2A9-F1
#
_cell.length_a   1.000
_cell.length_b   1.000
_cell.length_c   1.000
_cell.angle_alpha   90.00
_cell.angle_beta   90.00
_cell.angle_gamma   90.00
#
_symmetry.space_group_name_H-M   'P 1'
#
loop_
_entity.id
_entity.type
_entity.pdbx_description
1 polymer ?
#
loop_
_entity_poly.entity_id
_entity_poly.type
_entity_poly.pdbx_seq_one_letter_code
_entity_poly.pdbx_strand_id
1 'polypeptide(L)'
;MTDTKITDTTSRRDLLKLGTAGAVAAGAVLATAAGTTDALAYQGNMERAVSQLYGALASLRESTPDKGGHRVKAMNLVQQAITETQAGIEFAAEKFGD
;
A
#
# COMPACT_ATOMS: atom_id res chain seq x y z
N MET A 1 30.15 40.04 -29.69
CA MET A 1 28.77 39.52 -29.53
C MET A 1 28.86 38.00 -29.53
N THR A 2 28.87 37.41 -28.34
CA THR A 2 28.75 35.95 -28.16
C THR A 2 27.87 35.73 -26.94
N ASP A 3 26.67 35.21 -27.21
CA ASP A 3 25.63 34.88 -26.25
C ASP A 3 26.11 33.89 -25.19
N THR A 4 26.02 34.31 -23.93
CA THR A 4 26.16 33.42 -22.77
C THR A 4 24.96 32.49 -22.72
N LYS A 5 25.17 31.24 -23.14
CA LYS A 5 24.18 30.16 -23.01
C LYS A 5 23.74 29.99 -21.57
N ILE A 6 22.42 30.01 -21.44
CA ILE A 6 21.56 29.68 -20.31
C ILE A 6 22.12 28.55 -19.42
N THR A 7 22.21 28.88 -18.14
CA THR A 7 22.42 28.03 -16.98
C THR A 7 21.39 26.92 -16.93
N ASP A 8 21.79 25.68 -17.18
CA ASP A 8 21.03 24.52 -16.72
C ASP A 8 21.97 23.37 -16.44
N THR A 9 22.33 23.21 -15.16
CA THR A 9 22.65 21.93 -14.51
C THR A 9 22.85 22.30 -13.04
N THR A 10 21.76 22.60 -12.33
CA THR A 10 21.79 22.56 -10.87
C THR A 10 21.92 21.09 -10.48
N SER A 11 23.19 20.71 -10.32
CA SER A 11 23.67 19.47 -9.78
C SER A 11 22.82 19.07 -8.57
N ARG A 12 22.09 17.95 -8.71
CA ARG A 12 21.36 17.27 -7.63
C ARG A 12 22.23 16.94 -6.40
N ARG A 13 23.54 17.20 -6.47
CA ARG A 13 24.52 16.96 -5.43
C ARG A 13 24.74 18.16 -4.50
N ASP A 14 24.23 19.35 -4.84
CA ASP A 14 24.37 20.54 -3.99
C ASP A 14 23.22 20.73 -2.98
N LEU A 15 22.12 19.96 -3.11
CA LEU A 15 21.01 19.99 -2.15
C LEU A 15 21.26 19.16 -0.87
N LEU A 16 22.41 18.51 -0.75
CA LEU A 16 22.74 17.63 0.38
C LEU A 16 23.78 18.21 1.35
N LYS A 17 24.16 19.49 1.22
CA LYS A 17 25.20 20.11 2.06
C LYS A 17 24.81 21.47 2.67
N LEU A 18 23.62 21.55 3.24
CA LEU A 18 23.25 22.63 4.17
C LEU A 18 22.35 22.01 5.24
N GLY A 19 22.66 21.94 6.52
CA GLY A 19 23.76 22.42 7.34
C GLY A 19 23.27 22.15 8.76
N THR A 20 23.88 21.18 9.43
CA THR A 20 23.61 20.84 10.83
C THR A 20 24.16 21.94 11.74
N ALA A 21 23.31 22.63 12.52
CA ALA A 21 23.58 23.08 13.89
C ALA A 21 22.44 23.97 14.44
N GLY A 22 21.66 23.44 15.38
CA GLY A 22 20.67 24.19 16.16
C GLY A 22 19.81 23.28 17.04
N ALA A 23 20.28 22.96 18.25
CA ALA A 23 19.53 22.26 19.30
C ALA A 23 18.47 23.21 19.89
N VAL A 24 17.29 22.88 20.43
CA VAL A 24 16.72 21.74 21.16
C VAL A 24 15.19 21.84 21.12
N ALA A 25 14.45 20.73 20.97
CA ALA A 25 13.15 20.47 21.62
C ALA A 25 12.73 19.01 21.35
N ALA A 26 12.19 18.38 22.39
CA ALA A 26 11.97 16.95 22.55
C ALA A 26 11.00 16.31 21.54
N GLY A 27 11.28 15.05 21.16
CA GLY A 27 10.28 14.17 20.55
C GLY A 27 10.85 13.24 19.47
N ALA A 28 11.15 12.02 19.90
CA ALA A 28 11.54 10.82 19.15
C ALA A 28 11.26 10.74 17.63
N VAL A 29 12.33 10.42 16.89
CA VAL A 29 12.44 9.58 15.67
C VAL A 29 11.31 9.70 14.62
N LEU A 30 11.60 10.38 13.52
CA LEU A 30 11.05 10.05 12.20
C LEU A 30 12.18 9.87 11.19
N ALA A 31 13.02 8.86 11.44
CA ALA A 31 13.60 8.09 10.35
C ALA A 31 12.54 7.06 9.91
N THR A 32 12.58 6.65 8.64
CA THR A 32 11.69 5.70 7.92
C THR A 32 10.44 6.35 7.29
N ALA A 33 10.08 6.13 6.02
CA ALA A 33 10.57 5.21 5.00
C ALA A 33 10.33 5.83 3.60
N ALA A 34 11.40 6.22 2.91
CA ALA A 34 11.37 6.42 1.46
C ALA A 34 12.09 5.22 0.84
N GLY A 35 11.39 4.09 0.67
CA GLY A 35 11.99 2.89 0.09
C GLY A 35 11.39 1.56 0.52
N THR A 36 10.06 1.42 0.53
CA THR A 36 9.39 0.10 0.63
C THR A 36 8.34 -0.13 -0.45
N THR A 37 8.31 0.69 -1.51
CA THR A 37 7.36 0.50 -2.60
C THR A 37 7.60 -0.79 -3.38
N ASP A 38 8.81 -1.37 -3.38
CA ASP A 38 9.07 -2.57 -4.18
C ASP A 38 8.46 -3.84 -3.60
N ALA A 39 8.47 -4.03 -2.27
CA ALA A 39 7.83 -5.19 -1.64
C ALA A 39 6.29 -5.10 -1.65
N LEU A 40 5.74 -3.88 -1.62
CA LEU A 40 4.31 -3.62 -1.80
C LEU A 40 3.90 -3.65 -3.29
N ALA A 41 4.84 -3.45 -4.22
CA ALA A 41 4.56 -3.47 -5.66
C ALA A 41 4.31 -4.88 -6.19
N TYR A 42 4.84 -5.93 -5.54
CA TYR A 42 4.58 -7.32 -5.94
C TYR A 42 3.20 -7.84 -5.53
N GLN A 43 2.55 -7.24 -4.52
CA GLN A 43 1.22 -7.63 -4.10
C GLN A 43 0.22 -6.53 -4.51
N GLY A 44 -0.47 -6.74 -5.63
CA GLY A 44 -1.51 -5.84 -6.08
C GLY A 44 -2.59 -5.60 -5.02
N ASN A 45 -3.34 -4.52 -5.17
CA ASN A 45 -4.39 -4.14 -4.22
C ASN A 45 -5.44 -5.25 -4.04
N MET A 46 -5.69 -6.03 -5.10
CA MET A 46 -6.65 -7.13 -5.11
C MET A 46 -6.16 -8.31 -4.27
N GLU A 47 -4.89 -8.68 -4.37
CA GLU A 47 -4.27 -9.74 -3.57
C GLU A 47 -4.26 -9.37 -2.08
N ARG A 48 -4.00 -8.09 -1.76
CA ARG A 48 -4.13 -7.59 -0.38
C ARG A 48 -5.58 -7.63 0.10
N ALA A 49 -6.53 -7.28 -0.74
CA ALA A 49 -7.95 -7.36 -0.42
C ALA A 49 -8.39 -8.80 -0.12
N VAL A 50 -7.97 -9.79 -0.91
CA VAL A 50 -8.25 -11.22 -0.65
C VAL A 50 -7.75 -11.62 0.73
N SER A 51 -6.52 -11.26 1.09
CA SER A 51 -5.96 -11.56 2.42
C SER A 51 -6.79 -10.94 3.55
N GLN A 52 -7.19 -9.67 3.41
CA GLN A 52 -8.04 -8.99 4.40
C GLN A 52 -9.43 -9.62 4.51
N LEU A 53 -10.03 -10.04 3.39
CA LEU A 53 -11.33 -10.71 3.37
C LEU A 53 -11.28 -12.07 4.08
N TYR A 54 -10.21 -12.85 3.90
CA TYR A 54 -10.03 -14.09 4.67
C TYR A 54 -9.88 -13.82 6.17
N GLY A 55 -9.15 -12.76 6.56
CA GLY A 55 -9.08 -12.31 7.95
C GLY A 55 -10.46 -11.96 8.51
N ALA A 56 -11.25 -11.17 7.77
CA ALA A 56 -12.62 -10.84 8.15
C ALA A 56 -13.51 -12.10 8.30
N LEU A 57 -13.39 -13.06 7.38
CA LEU A 57 -14.12 -14.32 7.44
C LEU A 57 -13.77 -15.14 8.69
N ALA A 58 -12.49 -15.18 9.06
CA ALA A 58 -12.03 -15.83 10.29
C ALA A 58 -12.66 -15.18 11.54
N SER A 59 -12.59 -13.84 11.64
CA SER A 59 -13.20 -13.11 12.76
C SER A 59 -14.72 -13.31 12.85
N LEU A 60 -15.41 -13.39 11.71
CA LEU A 60 -16.85 -13.69 11.68
C LEU A 60 -17.16 -15.11 12.15
N ARG A 61 -16.33 -16.10 11.80
CA ARG A 61 -16.49 -17.49 12.25
C ARG A 61 -16.29 -17.64 13.77
N GLU A 62 -15.35 -16.90 14.33
CA GLU A 62 -15.07 -16.88 15.77
C GLU A 62 -16.16 -16.14 16.58
N SER A 63 -16.90 -15.23 15.95
CA SER A 63 -18.00 -14.52 16.60
C SER A 63 -19.08 -15.50 17.05
N THR A 64 -19.31 -15.62 18.35
CA THR A 64 -20.21 -16.64 18.94
C THR A 64 -21.69 -16.35 18.70
N PRO A 65 -22.18 -15.11 18.91
CA PRO A 65 -23.59 -14.79 18.67
C PRO A 65 -23.85 -14.46 17.20
N ASP A 66 -24.82 -15.11 16.57
CA ASP A 66 -25.27 -14.79 15.20
C ASP A 66 -26.05 -13.46 15.11
N LYS A 67 -26.11 -12.64 16.18
CA LYS A 67 -26.72 -11.30 16.27
C LYS A 67 -27.90 -11.08 15.29
N GLY A 68 -28.95 -11.90 15.37
CA GLY A 68 -30.12 -11.78 14.49
C GLY A 68 -29.94 -12.29 13.05
N GLY A 69 -29.01 -13.21 12.80
CA GLY A 69 -28.67 -13.74 11.47
C GLY A 69 -27.60 -12.92 10.72
N HIS A 70 -27.14 -11.81 11.31
CA HIS A 70 -26.23 -10.89 10.64
C HIS A 70 -24.82 -11.47 10.45
N ARG A 71 -24.35 -12.33 11.37
CA ARG A 71 -23.02 -12.96 11.25
C ARG A 71 -22.98 -13.89 10.05
N VAL A 72 -23.96 -14.78 9.92
CA VAL A 72 -24.05 -15.69 8.76
C VAL A 72 -24.22 -14.90 7.46
N LYS A 73 -25.08 -13.87 7.45
CA LYS A 73 -25.23 -13.00 6.28
C LYS A 73 -23.91 -12.31 5.89
N ALA A 74 -23.16 -11.80 6.87
CA ALA A 74 -21.86 -11.19 6.63
C ALA A 74 -20.84 -12.19 6.07
N MET A 75 -20.79 -13.41 6.61
CA MET A 75 -19.92 -14.48 6.07
C MET A 75 -20.21 -14.76 4.60
N ASN A 76 -21.49 -14.85 4.22
CA ASN A 76 -21.89 -15.09 2.83
C ASN A 76 -21.48 -13.94 1.90
N LEU A 77 -21.58 -12.70 2.36
CA LEU A 77 -21.15 -11.53 1.58
C LEU A 77 -19.62 -11.49 1.43
N VAL A 78 -18.89 -11.78 2.50
CA VAL A 78 -17.42 -11.86 2.45
C VAL A 78 -16.97 -12.96 1.49
N GLN A 79 -17.62 -14.13 1.50
CA GLN A 79 -17.28 -15.22 0.59
C GLN A 79 -17.53 -14.88 -0.90
N GLN A 80 -18.61 -14.14 -1.18
CA GLN A 80 -18.87 -13.61 -2.52
C GLN A 80 -17.78 -12.60 -2.93
N ALA A 81 -17.43 -11.66 -2.05
CA ALA A 81 -16.37 -10.69 -2.32
C ALA A 81 -15.01 -11.37 -2.57
N ILE A 82 -14.68 -12.43 -1.82
CA ILE A 82 -13.47 -13.23 -2.03
C ILE A 82 -13.45 -13.82 -3.45
N THR A 83 -14.59 -14.35 -3.91
CA THR A 83 -14.72 -14.98 -5.22
C THR A 83 -14.53 -13.97 -6.35
N GLU A 84 -15.23 -12.83 -6.28
CA GLU A 84 -15.12 -11.77 -7.29
C GLU A 84 -13.71 -11.15 -7.34
N THR A 85 -13.07 -10.99 -6.18
CA THR A 85 -11.71 -10.43 -6.12
C THR A 85 -10.69 -11.39 -6.75
N GLN A 86 -10.82 -12.70 -6.50
CA GLN A 86 -9.98 -13.71 -7.15
C GLN A 86 -10.22 -13.75 -8.65
N ALA A 87 -11.48 -13.71 -9.10
CA ALA A 87 -11.80 -13.64 -10.52
C ALA A 87 -11.17 -12.42 -11.21
N GLY A 88 -11.13 -11.26 -10.54
CA GLY A 88 -10.43 -10.08 -11.06
C GLY A 88 -8.91 -10.23 -11.15
N ILE A 89 -8.28 -10.93 -10.20
CA ILE A 89 -6.85 -11.27 -10.24
C ILE A 89 -6.58 -12.22 -11.42
N GLU A 90 -7.38 -13.28 -11.55
CA GLU A 90 -7.27 -14.27 -12.63
C GLU A 90 -7.47 -13.63 -14.01
N PHE A 91 -8.48 -12.75 -14.15
CA PHE A 91 -8.69 -12.00 -15.38
C PHE A 91 -7.48 -11.14 -15.73
N ALA A 92 -6.89 -10.44 -14.74
CA ALA A 92 -5.71 -9.63 -14.98
C ALA A 92 -4.50 -10.48 -15.39
N ALA A 93 -4.31 -11.64 -14.74
CA ALA A 93 -3.25 -12.58 -15.08
C ALA A 93 -3.42 -13.15 -16.50
N GLU A 94 -4.66 -13.49 -16.91
CA GLU A 94 -4.95 -13.99 -18.26
C GLU A 94 -4.77 -12.92 -19.34
N LYS A 95 -5.18 -11.67 -19.06
CA LYS A 95 -5.18 -10.60 -20.07
C LYS A 95 -3.87 -9.81 -20.16
N PHE A 96 -3.11 -9.74 -19.08
CA PHE A 96 -1.94 -8.86 -18.95
C PHE A 96 -0.68 -9.56 -18.41
N GLY A 97 -0.72 -10.88 -18.20
CA GLY A 97 0.47 -11.66 -17.87
C GLY A 97 1.30 -11.97 -19.12
N ASP A 98 2.46 -11.34 -19.24
CA ASP A 98 3.51 -11.69 -20.23
C ASP A 98 4.37 -12.86 -19.74
#